data_AF-A0AAV0QAS5-F1
#
_entry.id   AF-A0AAV0QAS5-F1
#
_cell.length_a   1.000
_cell.length_b   1.000
_cell.length_c   1.000
_cell.angle_alpha   90.00
_cell.angle_beta   90.00
_cell.angle_gamma   90.00
#
_symmetry.space_group_name_H-M   'P 1'
#
loop_
_entity.id
_entity.type
_entity.pdbx_description
1 polymer ?
#
loop_
_entity_poly.entity_id
_entity_poly.type
_entity_poly.pdbx_seq_one_letter_code
_entity_poly.pdbx_strand_id
1 'polypeptide(L)'
;MGNATLPGRSPPPKLTGPGGNALQLHFQTRMPPHLFTGARIEGEQGAAIHVVLIDSSTGSVVHMGPESAAKLNVVVLEGDFNEENEEDWTPEHFENYVVKEREGKRPLLTGELQVVLKEGVGTLGDLSFTDNSSWIRSRKFRLGVKVADGHCDGVRVREAKTESFAVKDHRGELYKKHYPPALHDEVWRLDRIAKDGALHKKLVKSQIETVEDFLRILVRDPQKLRSVIIFPLQFNIFLPLSMPCI
;
A
#
# COMPACT_ATOMS: atom_id res chain seq x y z
N MET A 1 57.98 49.17 0.01
CA MET A 1 56.82 49.39 0.90
C MET A 1 55.65 48.62 0.31
N GLY A 2 55.36 47.43 0.84
CA GLY A 2 54.29 46.55 0.33
C GLY A 2 53.05 46.63 1.21
N ASN A 3 51.90 46.93 0.60
CA ASN A 3 50.60 46.90 1.26
C ASN A 3 50.04 45.47 1.21
N ALA A 4 49.85 44.85 2.38
CA ALA A 4 49.20 43.56 2.51
C ALA A 4 47.70 43.74 2.76
N THR A 5 46.88 43.24 1.83
CA THR A 5 45.41 43.18 1.93
C THR A 5 45.01 42.04 2.86
N LEU A 6 44.23 42.33 3.91
CA LEU A 6 43.67 41.32 4.83
C LEU A 6 42.43 40.64 4.19
N PRO A 7 42.28 39.31 4.29
CA PRO A 7 41.09 38.63 3.80
C PRO A 7 39.88 38.87 4.72
N GLY A 8 38.73 39.14 4.09
CA GLY A 8 37.45 39.38 4.76
C GLY A 8 37.02 38.19 5.62
N ARG A 9 36.73 38.48 6.89
CA ARG A 9 36.22 37.53 7.87
C ARG A 9 34.83 37.06 7.45
N SER A 10 34.66 35.75 7.28
CA SER A 10 33.36 35.10 7.11
C SER A 10 32.47 35.35 8.34
N PRO A 11 31.14 35.44 8.17
CA PRO A 11 30.23 35.63 9.29
C PRO A 11 30.34 34.44 10.26
N PRO A 12 30.20 34.67 11.58
CA PRO A 12 30.35 33.62 12.57
C PRO A 12 29.26 32.54 12.39
N PRO A 13 29.54 31.28 12.78
CA PRO A 13 28.52 30.24 12.83
C PRO A 13 27.39 30.70 13.74
N LYS A 14 26.16 30.64 13.24
CA LYS A 14 24.97 30.88 14.07
C LYS A 14 24.91 29.75 15.10
N LEU A 15 25.19 30.07 16.35
CA LEU A 15 24.97 29.17 17.49
C LEU A 15 23.46 29.00 17.65
N THR A 16 22.93 27.86 17.24
CA THR A 16 21.58 27.41 17.59
C THR A 16 21.57 27.06 19.07
N GLY A 17 20.85 27.85 19.87
CA GLY A 17 20.58 27.52 21.27
C GLY A 17 19.74 26.24 21.41
N PRO A 18 19.71 25.60 22.59
CA PRO A 18 19.09 24.29 22.82
C PRO A 18 17.55 24.33 22.92
N GLY A 19 16.90 25.07 22.03
CA GLY A 19 15.44 25.23 21.99
C GLY A 19 14.90 25.35 20.56
N GLY A 20 15.50 24.64 19.61
CA GLY A 20 14.99 24.59 18.24
C GLY A 20 13.66 23.85 18.22
N ASN A 21 12.58 24.54 17.82
CA ASN A 21 11.25 23.97 17.62
C ASN A 21 11.37 22.64 16.87
N ALA A 22 11.10 21.53 17.56
CA ALA A 22 11.16 20.21 16.96
C ALA A 22 9.95 20.05 16.04
N LEU A 23 10.08 20.42 14.78
CA LEU A 23 9.02 20.25 13.80
C LEU A 23 8.94 18.79 13.37
N GLN A 24 7.73 18.29 13.14
CA GLN A 24 7.52 16.90 12.73
C GLN A 24 6.31 16.75 11.80
N LEU A 25 6.42 15.85 10.83
CA LEU A 25 5.33 15.47 9.95
C LEU A 25 4.53 14.34 10.57
N HIS A 26 3.21 14.39 10.40
CA HIS A 26 2.27 13.38 10.92
C HIS A 26 1.24 13.02 9.87
N PHE A 27 0.93 11.74 9.73
CA PHE A 27 -0.25 11.30 8.98
C PHE A 27 -1.49 11.44 9.87
N GLN A 28 -2.52 12.14 9.39
CA GLN A 28 -3.82 12.22 10.08
C GLN A 28 -4.79 11.13 9.62
N THR A 29 -4.53 10.54 8.46
CA THR A 29 -5.37 9.49 7.88
C THR A 29 -4.84 8.12 8.26
N ARG A 30 -5.73 7.27 8.79
CA ARG A 30 -5.43 5.85 9.03
C ARG A 30 -5.45 5.06 7.73
N MET A 31 -4.53 4.12 7.60
CA MET A 31 -4.38 3.24 6.45
C MET A 31 -5.14 1.93 6.67
N PRO A 32 -5.78 1.37 5.63
CA PRO A 32 -6.39 0.05 5.72
C PRO A 32 -5.29 -1.01 5.91
N PRO A 33 -5.61 -2.16 6.56
CA PRO A 33 -4.62 -3.21 6.82
C PRO A 33 -4.11 -3.88 5.53
N HIS A 34 -4.86 -3.75 4.44
CA HIS A 34 -4.56 -4.35 3.16
C HIS A 34 -4.86 -3.38 2.00
N LEU A 35 -3.94 -3.33 1.04
CA LEU A 35 -4.08 -2.63 -0.24
C LEU A 35 -3.80 -3.60 -1.38
N PHE A 36 -4.08 -3.19 -2.62
CA PHE A 36 -3.84 -3.99 -3.81
C PHE A 36 -2.92 -3.28 -4.81
N THR A 37 -2.10 -4.06 -5.51
CA THR A 37 -1.26 -3.52 -6.60
C THR A 37 -2.12 -2.91 -7.71
N GLY A 38 -1.66 -1.79 -8.28
CA GLY A 38 -2.37 -1.07 -9.35
C GLY A 38 -3.67 -0.37 -8.93
N ALA A 39 -4.17 -0.59 -7.71
CA ALA A 39 -5.26 0.20 -7.15
C ALA A 39 -4.73 1.54 -6.63
N ARG A 40 -5.60 2.56 -6.63
CA ARG A 40 -5.33 3.83 -5.96
C ARG A 40 -5.16 3.56 -4.46
N ILE A 41 -4.12 4.15 -3.88
CA ILE A 41 -3.91 4.12 -2.43
C ILE A 41 -4.84 5.14 -1.79
N GLU A 42 -5.69 4.66 -0.90
CA GLU A 42 -6.63 5.45 -0.11
C GLU A 42 -6.52 5.03 1.36
N GLY A 43 -6.92 5.92 2.26
CA GLY A 43 -7.08 5.63 3.68
C GLY A 43 -8.26 4.71 3.96
N GLU A 44 -8.48 4.40 5.23
CA GLU A 44 -9.67 3.64 5.66
C GLU A 44 -10.95 4.26 5.08
N GLN A 45 -11.86 3.40 4.60
CA GLN A 45 -13.14 3.82 4.01
C GLN A 45 -13.03 4.74 2.77
N GLY A 46 -11.89 4.70 2.06
CA GLY A 46 -11.67 5.53 0.86
C GLY A 46 -11.28 6.97 1.17
N ALA A 47 -10.84 7.26 2.40
CA ALA A 47 -10.45 8.61 2.80
C ALA A 47 -9.20 9.09 2.04
N ALA A 48 -9.14 10.39 1.78
CA ALA A 48 -7.92 11.02 1.30
C ALA A 48 -6.82 10.97 2.38
N ILE A 49 -5.56 10.83 1.96
CA ILE A 49 -4.42 10.70 2.88
C ILE A 49 -3.86 12.08 3.16
N HIS A 50 -3.99 12.51 4.42
CA HIS A 50 -3.54 13.83 4.88
C HIS A 50 -2.27 13.71 5.70
N VAL A 51 -1.36 14.66 5.46
CA VAL A 51 -0.14 14.88 6.23
C VAL A 51 -0.15 16.28 6.80
N VAL A 52 0.27 16.43 8.05
CA VAL A 52 0.37 17.73 8.71
C VAL A 52 1.75 17.96 9.30
N LEU A 53 2.17 19.22 9.29
CA LEU A 53 3.35 19.69 9.99
C LEU A 53 2.96 20.18 11.39
N ILE A 54 3.54 19.58 12.42
CA ILE A 54 3.27 19.86 13.83
C ILE A 54 4.51 20.43 14.49
N ASP A 55 4.32 21.44 15.33
CA ASP A 55 5.32 21.86 16.30
C ASP A 55 5.23 20.96 17.53
N SER A 56 6.26 20.14 17.78
CA SER A 56 6.25 19.19 18.90
C SER A 56 6.15 19.85 20.27
N SER A 57 6.54 21.12 20.40
CA SER A 57 6.45 21.85 21.68
C SER A 57 5.02 22.24 22.03
N THR A 58 4.17 22.48 21.04
CA THR A 58 2.77 22.92 21.22
C THR A 58 1.76 21.85 20.83
N GLY A 59 2.18 20.81 20.11
CA GLY A 59 1.29 19.81 19.52
C GLY A 59 0.36 20.37 18.44
N SER A 60 0.57 21.61 18.00
CA SER A 60 -0.32 22.33 17.07
C SER A 60 0.22 22.32 15.65
N VAL A 61 -0.69 22.39 14.68
CA VAL A 61 -0.34 22.50 13.26
C VAL A 61 0.34 23.85 13.00
N VAL A 62 1.43 23.80 12.25
CA VAL A 62 2.20 25.00 11.87
C VAL A 62 1.56 25.65 10.65
N HIS A 63 0.77 26.69 10.88
CA HIS A 63 0.02 27.37 9.82
C HIS A 63 0.80 28.45 9.05
N MET A 64 1.91 28.92 9.59
CA MET A 64 2.68 30.05 9.04
C MET A 64 4.16 29.71 8.94
N GLY A 65 4.88 30.45 8.10
CA GLY A 65 6.32 30.28 7.87
C GLY A 65 6.64 29.44 6.63
N PRO A 66 7.89 29.46 6.16
CA PRO A 66 8.29 28.72 4.97
C PRO A 66 8.09 27.20 5.11
N GLU A 67 8.19 26.67 6.33
CA GLU A 67 8.00 25.24 6.63
C GLU A 67 6.56 24.79 6.40
N SER A 68 5.58 25.66 6.68
CA SER A 68 4.15 25.40 6.45
C SER A 68 3.78 25.26 4.97
N ALA A 69 4.70 25.64 4.08
CA ALA A 69 4.57 25.54 2.62
C ALA A 69 5.59 24.58 2.00
N ALA A 70 6.25 23.74 2.82
CA ALA A 70 7.30 22.85 2.34
C ALA A 70 6.77 21.80 1.35
N LYS A 71 7.61 21.47 0.36
CA LYS A 71 7.39 20.31 -0.49
C LYS A 71 7.89 19.06 0.23
N LEU A 72 7.11 17.99 0.17
CA LEU A 72 7.40 16.68 0.72
C LEU A 72 7.55 15.65 -0.40
N ASN A 73 8.44 14.68 -0.19
CA ASN A 73 8.57 13.48 -0.98
C ASN A 73 7.87 12.31 -0.28
N VAL A 74 7.09 11.54 -1.03
CA VAL A 74 6.47 10.28 -0.57
C VAL A 74 7.41 9.12 -0.88
N VAL A 75 7.65 8.27 0.10
CA VAL A 75 8.51 7.08 -0.01
C VAL A 75 7.81 5.84 0.54
N VAL A 76 8.34 4.67 0.21
CA VAL A 76 7.89 3.39 0.77
C VAL A 76 8.90 2.93 1.81
N LEU A 77 8.44 2.52 2.98
CA LEU A 77 9.29 2.01 4.06
C LEU A 77 8.99 0.52 4.33
N GLU A 78 9.96 -0.21 4.89
CA GLU A 78 9.69 -1.58 5.36
C GLU A 78 8.65 -1.57 6.50
N GLY A 79 7.77 -2.57 6.52
CA GLY A 79 6.63 -2.62 7.44
C GLY A 79 7.00 -2.80 8.91
N ASP A 80 8.17 -3.39 9.16
CA ASP A 80 8.77 -3.59 10.48
C ASP A 80 9.57 -2.38 10.98
N PHE A 81 9.63 -1.29 10.20
CA PHE A 81 10.31 -0.07 10.63
C PHE A 81 9.76 0.43 11.96
N ASN A 82 10.57 0.24 13.01
CA ASN A 82 10.32 0.72 14.36
C ASN A 82 8.94 0.27 14.88
N GLU A 83 8.74 -1.05 14.94
CA GLU A 83 7.58 -1.71 15.57
C GLU A 83 7.60 -1.64 17.12
N GLU A 84 8.74 -1.28 17.73
CA GLU A 84 8.95 -1.28 19.20
C GLU A 84 8.67 0.08 19.88
N ASN A 85 7.96 1.00 19.22
CA ASN A 85 7.56 2.32 19.76
C ASN A 85 8.71 3.28 20.14
N GLU A 86 9.87 3.19 19.51
CA GLU A 86 10.87 4.26 19.61
C GLU A 86 10.45 5.42 18.70
N GLU A 87 9.67 6.38 19.21
CA GLU A 87 9.15 7.51 18.40
C GLU A 87 10.24 8.43 17.81
N ASP A 88 11.49 8.25 18.20
CA ASP A 88 12.65 9.01 17.73
C ASP A 88 13.55 8.16 16.83
N TRP A 89 13.83 8.67 15.63
CA TRP A 89 14.84 8.13 14.73
C TRP A 89 15.67 9.24 14.09
N THR A 90 16.89 8.90 13.68
CA THR A 90 17.74 9.80 12.90
C THR A 90 17.31 9.80 11.42
N PRO A 91 17.62 10.85 10.65
CA PRO A 91 17.37 10.87 9.20
C PRO A 91 18.01 9.69 8.47
N GLU A 92 19.22 9.29 8.86
CA GLU A 92 19.94 8.15 8.27
C GLU A 92 19.22 6.84 8.58
N HIS A 93 18.71 6.70 9.81
CA HIS A 93 17.92 5.53 10.19
C HIS A 93 16.64 5.45 9.35
N PHE A 94 15.91 6.56 9.18
CA PHE A 94 14.75 6.60 8.28
C PHE A 94 15.10 6.17 6.84
N GLU A 95 16.19 6.70 6.30
CA GLU A 95 16.62 6.42 4.92
C GLU A 95 16.98 4.94 4.72
N ASN A 96 17.56 4.29 5.73
CA ASN A 96 17.90 2.86 5.68
C ASN A 96 16.68 1.94 5.55
N TYR A 97 15.49 2.41 5.97
CA TYR A 97 14.24 1.65 5.83
C TYR A 97 13.49 1.94 4.52
N VAL A 98 13.99 2.85 3.69
CA VAL A 98 13.38 3.16 2.38
C VAL A 98 13.55 1.97 1.45
N VAL A 99 12.42 1.41 1.02
CA VAL A 99 12.37 0.25 0.14
C VAL A 99 12.50 0.69 -1.31
N LYS A 100 13.47 0.12 -2.00
CA LYS A 100 13.63 0.24 -3.45
C LYS A 100 12.92 -0.89 -4.17
N GLU A 101 12.58 -0.65 -5.42
CA GLU A 101 12.08 -1.69 -6.30
C GLU A 101 13.08 -2.85 -6.47
N ARG A 102 12.55 -4.02 -6.86
CA ARG A 102 13.39 -5.15 -7.23
C ARG A 102 14.15 -4.84 -8.53
N GLU A 103 15.35 -5.38 -8.64
CA GLU A 103 16.18 -5.22 -9.83
C GLU A 103 15.40 -5.60 -11.11
N GLY A 104 15.43 -4.71 -12.10
CA GLY A 104 14.72 -4.90 -13.38
C GLY A 104 13.19 -4.75 -13.31
N LYS A 105 12.62 -4.28 -12.20
CA LYS A 105 11.19 -3.96 -12.07
C LYS A 105 10.93 -2.45 -12.24
N ARG A 106 9.65 -2.12 -12.39
CA ARG A 106 9.16 -0.73 -12.35
C ARG A 106 9.31 -0.16 -10.94
N PRO A 107 9.34 1.18 -10.79
CA PRO A 107 9.35 1.82 -9.47
C PRO A 107 8.23 1.27 -8.59
N LEU A 108 8.56 0.93 -7.34
CA LEU A 108 7.64 0.24 -6.41
C LEU A 108 6.34 1.04 -6.18
N LEU A 109 6.46 2.37 -6.15
CA LEU A 109 5.38 3.33 -6.01
C LEU A 109 5.36 4.25 -7.23
N THR A 110 4.18 4.49 -7.77
CA THR A 110 3.98 5.36 -8.94
C THR A 110 2.85 6.35 -8.71
N GLY A 111 2.82 7.43 -9.49
CA GLY A 111 1.84 8.50 -9.39
C GLY A 111 2.44 9.81 -8.86
N GLU A 112 1.68 10.55 -8.07
CA GLU A 112 2.08 11.85 -7.52
C GLU A 112 2.93 11.70 -6.24
N LEU A 113 4.22 11.40 -6.43
CA LEU A 113 5.17 11.14 -5.32
C LEU A 113 5.60 12.40 -4.55
N GLN A 114 5.01 13.55 -4.81
CA GLN A 114 5.31 14.81 -4.14
C GLN A 114 4.03 15.52 -3.74
N VAL A 115 4.05 16.14 -2.56
CA VAL A 115 2.95 16.96 -2.04
C VAL A 115 3.51 18.27 -1.52
N VAL A 116 2.79 19.37 -1.73
CA VAL A 116 3.16 20.69 -1.18
C VAL A 116 2.21 20.99 -0.03
N LEU A 117 2.77 21.31 1.13
CA LEU A 117 1.98 21.77 2.27
C LEU A 117 1.33 23.12 1.97
N LYS A 118 0.12 23.31 2.48
CA LYS A 118 -0.59 24.60 2.48
C LYS A 118 -1.05 24.85 3.91
N GLU A 119 -0.52 25.90 4.52
CA GLU A 119 -0.78 26.24 5.93
C GLU A 119 -0.51 25.03 6.85
N GLY A 120 0.56 24.27 6.55
CA GLY A 120 0.99 23.09 7.30
C GLY A 120 0.28 21.80 6.94
N VAL A 121 -0.67 21.81 5.99
CA VAL A 121 -1.48 20.63 5.62
C VAL A 121 -1.22 20.22 4.17
N GLY A 122 -0.92 18.95 3.95
CA GLY A 122 -0.76 18.33 2.64
C GLY A 122 -1.78 17.21 2.44
N THR A 123 -2.25 17.05 1.21
CA THR A 123 -3.06 15.89 0.82
C THR A 123 -2.31 15.14 -0.27
N LEU A 124 -2.03 13.85 -0.04
CA LEU A 124 -1.36 13.02 -1.03
C LEU A 124 -2.28 12.82 -2.24
N GLY A 125 -1.68 12.87 -3.44
CA GLY A 125 -2.38 12.67 -4.69
C GLY A 125 -2.59 11.21 -5.06
N ASP A 126 -2.77 10.96 -6.35
CA ASP A 126 -2.98 9.61 -6.87
C ASP A 126 -1.69 8.80 -6.80
N LEU A 127 -1.69 7.74 -5.98
CA LEU A 127 -0.57 6.83 -5.79
C LEU A 127 -1.00 5.39 -6.04
N SER A 128 -0.10 4.55 -6.55
CA SER A 128 -0.34 3.10 -6.67
C SER A 128 0.94 2.28 -6.53
N PHE A 129 0.82 1.11 -5.89
CA PHE A 129 1.91 0.15 -5.80
C PHE A 129 1.98 -0.72 -7.05
N THR A 130 3.18 -0.92 -7.61
CA THR A 130 3.36 -1.79 -8.78
C THR A 130 3.68 -3.23 -8.43
N ASP A 131 4.08 -3.48 -7.19
CA ASP A 131 4.48 -4.80 -6.70
C ASP A 131 3.86 -5.05 -5.32
N ASN A 132 3.66 -6.32 -4.99
CA ASN A 132 3.06 -6.71 -3.72
C ASN A 132 4.11 -6.72 -2.61
N SER A 133 3.71 -6.71 -1.34
CA SER A 133 4.63 -6.72 -0.21
C SER A 133 5.14 -8.12 0.15
N SER A 134 4.75 -9.17 -0.57
CA SER A 134 5.10 -10.53 -0.16
C SER A 134 6.59 -10.86 -0.33
N TRP A 135 7.36 -10.12 -1.13
CA TRP A 135 8.78 -10.44 -1.36
C TRP A 135 9.72 -9.90 -0.28
N ILE A 136 9.28 -8.97 0.55
CA ILE A 136 10.07 -8.42 1.66
C ILE A 136 9.88 -9.22 2.94
N ARG A 137 10.83 -9.11 3.87
CA ARG A 137 10.88 -9.88 5.12
C ARG A 137 9.64 -9.68 5.99
N SER A 138 9.24 -8.43 6.22
CA SER A 138 8.08 -8.06 7.05
C SER A 138 6.73 -8.32 6.39
N ARG A 139 6.72 -8.67 5.09
CA ARG A 139 5.50 -8.87 4.27
C ARG A 139 4.55 -7.68 4.23
N LYS A 140 4.99 -6.51 4.68
CA LYS A 140 4.19 -5.28 4.83
C LYS A 140 5.01 -4.07 4.44
N PHE A 141 4.35 -3.04 3.93
CA PHE A 141 4.95 -1.74 3.69
C PHE A 141 4.37 -0.70 4.66
N ARG A 142 5.01 0.47 4.71
CA ARG A 142 4.44 1.73 5.22
C ARG A 142 4.62 2.81 4.17
N LEU A 143 3.76 3.84 4.20
CA LEU A 143 4.09 5.09 3.53
C LEU A 143 4.93 5.94 4.46
N GLY A 144 5.96 6.56 3.90
CA GLY A 144 6.76 7.58 4.56
C GLY A 144 6.63 8.91 3.84
N VAL A 145 6.79 10.01 4.58
CA VAL A 145 6.99 11.34 3.99
C VAL A 145 8.19 12.02 4.62
N LYS A 146 8.99 12.69 3.78
CA LYS A 146 10.12 13.52 4.19
C LYS A 146 10.11 14.84 3.45
N VAL A 147 10.69 15.88 4.03
CA VAL A 147 10.87 17.16 3.33
C VAL A 147 11.77 16.96 2.10
N ALA A 148 11.41 17.61 0.99
CA ALA A 148 12.22 17.56 -0.23
C ALA A 148 13.47 18.45 -0.11
N ASP A 149 14.53 18.07 -0.81
CA ASP A 149 15.79 18.84 -0.79
C ASP A 149 15.57 20.31 -1.16
N GLY A 150 16.32 21.21 -0.50
CA GLY A 150 16.22 22.66 -0.69
C GLY A 150 14.98 23.32 -0.06
N HIS A 151 14.28 22.60 0.82
CA HIS A 151 13.20 23.14 1.66
C HIS A 151 13.57 22.99 3.13
N CYS A 152 13.16 23.96 3.95
CA CYS A 152 13.43 23.97 5.40
C CYS A 152 14.93 23.93 5.75
N ASP A 153 15.80 24.53 4.93
CA ASP A 153 17.25 24.51 5.15
C ASP A 153 17.64 25.04 6.54
N GLY A 154 18.38 24.23 7.30
CA GLY A 154 18.80 24.56 8.66
C GLY A 154 17.73 24.34 9.74
N VAL A 155 16.55 23.83 9.37
CA VAL A 155 15.48 23.44 10.30
C VAL A 155 15.25 21.94 10.21
N ARG A 156 15.41 21.23 11.34
CA ARG A 156 15.12 19.79 11.40
C ARG A 156 13.59 19.60 11.46
N VAL A 157 13.03 19.07 10.37
CA VAL A 157 11.65 18.58 10.32
C VAL A 157 11.69 17.05 10.30
N ARG A 158 11.12 16.40 11.32
CA ARG A 158 11.05 14.93 11.42
C ARG A 158 10.10 14.35 10.37
N GLU A 159 10.50 13.24 9.79
CA GLU A 159 9.72 12.46 8.82
C GLU A 159 8.49 11.83 9.48
N ALA A 160 7.48 11.47 8.68
CA ALA A 160 6.34 10.69 9.14
C ALA A 160 6.36 9.29 8.52
N LYS A 161 5.74 8.33 9.23
CA LYS A 161 5.37 7.02 8.71
C LYS A 161 3.93 6.69 9.05
N THR A 162 3.26 5.92 8.21
CA THR A 162 1.96 5.31 8.55
C THR A 162 2.16 4.05 9.42
N GLU A 163 1.06 3.50 9.91
CA GLU A 163 0.96 2.09 10.28
C GLU A 163 1.32 1.18 9.10
N SER A 164 1.71 -0.06 9.40
CA SER A 164 2.08 -1.04 8.37
C SER A 164 0.86 -1.74 7.79
N PHE A 165 0.88 -1.96 6.48
CA PHE A 165 -0.18 -2.62 5.73
C PHE A 165 0.40 -3.62 4.73
N ALA A 166 -0.36 -4.67 4.41
CA ALA A 166 0.05 -5.62 3.38
C ALA A 166 -0.44 -5.15 2.00
N VAL A 167 0.43 -5.13 1.01
CA VAL A 167 0.04 -4.92 -0.39
C VAL A 167 -0.08 -6.27 -1.05
N LYS A 168 -1.29 -6.63 -1.47
CA LYS A 168 -1.60 -7.90 -2.12
C LYS A 168 -1.61 -7.71 -3.64
N ASP A 169 -1.31 -8.78 -4.37
CA ASP A 169 -1.47 -8.75 -5.82
C ASP A 169 -2.97 -8.65 -6.16
N HIS A 170 -3.35 -7.64 -6.93
CA HIS A 170 -4.73 -7.46 -7.39
C HIS A 170 -5.24 -8.66 -8.19
N ARG A 171 -4.34 -9.41 -8.86
CA ARG A 171 -4.68 -10.68 -9.51
C ARG A 171 -5.27 -11.66 -8.50
N GLY A 172 -4.73 -11.72 -7.29
CA GLY A 172 -5.18 -12.63 -6.24
C GLY A 172 -6.64 -12.44 -5.83
N GLU A 173 -7.16 -11.20 -5.86
CA GLU A 173 -8.58 -10.91 -5.57
C GLU A 173 -9.51 -11.29 -6.70
N LEU A 174 -9.14 -10.93 -7.92
CA LEU A 174 -9.93 -11.26 -9.10
C LEU A 174 -10.12 -12.77 -9.25
N TYR A 175 -9.19 -13.59 -8.74
CA TYR A 175 -9.23 -15.05 -8.82
C TYR A 175 -9.66 -15.77 -7.51
N LYS A 176 -10.12 -15.05 -6.48
CA LYS A 176 -10.55 -15.71 -5.23
C LYS A 176 -11.70 -16.71 -5.45
N LYS A 177 -11.62 -17.87 -4.82
CA LYS A 177 -12.77 -18.77 -4.71
C LYS A 177 -13.78 -18.17 -3.74
N HIS A 178 -15.05 -18.24 -4.08
CA HIS A 178 -16.11 -17.80 -3.18
C HIS A 178 -16.47 -18.95 -2.24
N TYR A 179 -16.60 -18.66 -0.95
CA TYR A 179 -17.07 -19.63 0.03
C TYR A 179 -18.05 -18.97 1.01
N PRO A 180 -19.32 -19.42 1.07
CA PRO A 180 -19.92 -20.42 0.17
C PRO A 180 -20.07 -19.85 -1.27
N PRO A 181 -19.96 -20.69 -2.32
CA PRO A 181 -20.26 -20.24 -3.69
C PRO A 181 -21.73 -19.80 -3.82
N ALA A 182 -21.97 -18.68 -4.48
CA ALA A 182 -23.31 -18.19 -4.82
C ALA A 182 -23.77 -18.77 -6.17
N LEU A 183 -25.08 -18.90 -6.37
CA LEU A 183 -25.65 -19.47 -7.61
C LEU A 183 -25.25 -18.70 -8.87
N HIS A 184 -25.15 -17.38 -8.77
CA HIS A 184 -24.78 -16.48 -9.86
C HIS A 184 -23.26 -16.32 -10.03
N ASP A 185 -22.45 -17.01 -9.21
CA ASP A 185 -21.01 -17.02 -9.42
C ASP A 185 -20.68 -17.74 -10.73
N GLU A 186 -19.66 -17.24 -11.44
CA GLU A 186 -19.07 -17.98 -12.55
C GLU A 186 -18.56 -19.34 -12.06
N VAL A 187 -18.70 -20.39 -12.87
CA VAL A 187 -18.40 -21.78 -12.49
C VAL A 187 -16.95 -21.98 -12.06
N TRP A 188 -16.02 -21.16 -12.55
CA TRP A 188 -14.63 -21.20 -12.14
C TRP A 188 -14.42 -20.73 -10.69
N ARG A 189 -15.41 -20.12 -10.01
CA ARG A 189 -15.34 -19.82 -8.57
C ARG A 189 -15.42 -21.08 -7.70
N LEU A 190 -15.88 -22.21 -8.24
CA LEU A 190 -15.85 -23.51 -7.58
C LEU A 190 -14.42 -24.03 -7.40
N ASP A 191 -14.21 -24.81 -6.36
CA ASP A 191 -12.90 -25.42 -6.09
C ASP A 191 -12.41 -26.26 -7.27
N ARG A 192 -11.09 -26.23 -7.47
CA ARG A 192 -10.36 -27.00 -8.51
C ARG A 192 -10.66 -26.61 -9.96
N ILE A 193 -11.45 -25.57 -10.22
CA ILE A 193 -11.68 -25.04 -11.57
C ILE A 193 -10.90 -23.72 -11.75
N ALA A 194 -9.76 -23.71 -12.45
CA ALA A 194 -9.02 -22.46 -12.67
C ALA A 194 -9.72 -21.54 -13.70
N LYS A 195 -9.78 -20.22 -13.44
CA LYS A 195 -10.26 -19.24 -14.45
C LYS A 195 -9.41 -19.37 -15.72
N ASP A 196 -10.08 -19.37 -16.86
CA ASP A 196 -9.49 -19.60 -18.20
C ASP A 196 -8.71 -20.91 -18.38
N GLY A 197 -8.76 -21.82 -17.40
CA GLY A 197 -8.16 -23.14 -17.45
C GLY A 197 -8.89 -24.08 -18.41
N ALA A 198 -8.26 -25.21 -18.73
CA ALA A 198 -8.80 -26.19 -19.67
C ALA A 198 -10.21 -26.68 -19.27
N LEU A 199 -10.44 -26.90 -17.97
CA LEU A 199 -11.73 -27.32 -17.45
C LEU A 199 -12.79 -26.21 -17.54
N HIS A 200 -12.44 -24.97 -17.17
CA HIS A 200 -13.34 -23.82 -17.29
C HIS A 200 -13.81 -23.64 -18.74
N LYS A 201 -12.88 -23.66 -19.70
CA LYS A 201 -13.20 -23.54 -21.13
C LYS A 201 -14.11 -24.66 -21.62
N LYS A 202 -13.93 -25.90 -21.14
CA LYS A 202 -14.81 -27.03 -21.47
C LYS A 202 -16.22 -26.88 -20.89
N LEU A 203 -16.33 -26.40 -19.65
CA LEU A 203 -17.61 -26.12 -18.99
C LEU A 203 -18.38 -25.03 -19.72
N VAL A 204 -17.74 -23.89 -20.03
CA VAL A 204 -18.34 -22.79 -20.80
C VAL A 204 -18.77 -23.26 -22.20
N LYS A 205 -17.94 -24.03 -22.90
CA LYS A 205 -18.30 -24.64 -24.20
C LYS A 205 -19.53 -25.55 -24.11
N SER A 206 -19.78 -26.12 -22.92
CA SER A 206 -20.94 -26.97 -22.64
C SER A 206 -22.13 -26.19 -22.07
N GLN A 207 -22.11 -24.86 -22.13
CA GLN A 207 -23.12 -23.94 -21.59
C GLN A 207 -23.26 -24.06 -20.06
N ILE A 208 -22.14 -24.29 -19.37
CA ILE A 208 -22.05 -24.33 -17.90
C ILE A 208 -21.21 -23.13 -17.48
N GLU A 209 -21.85 -21.98 -17.34
CA GLU A 209 -21.16 -20.71 -17.07
C GLU A 209 -21.22 -20.34 -15.60
N THR A 210 -22.30 -20.74 -14.90
CA THR A 210 -22.52 -20.42 -13.49
C THR A 210 -22.51 -21.64 -12.57
N VAL A 211 -22.42 -21.39 -11.26
CA VAL A 211 -22.64 -22.41 -10.23
C VAL A 211 -24.04 -23.02 -10.34
N GLU A 212 -25.06 -22.21 -10.67
CA GLU A 212 -26.42 -22.69 -10.90
C GLU A 212 -26.50 -23.70 -12.06
N ASP A 213 -25.89 -23.39 -13.21
CA ASP A 213 -25.88 -24.31 -14.36
C ASP A 213 -25.20 -25.63 -14.02
N PHE A 214 -24.09 -25.56 -13.28
CA PHE A 214 -23.35 -26.73 -12.82
C PHE A 214 -24.23 -27.63 -11.95
N LEU A 215 -24.93 -27.04 -10.97
CA LEU A 215 -25.84 -27.76 -10.08
C LEU A 215 -27.04 -28.35 -10.83
N ARG A 216 -27.65 -27.60 -11.77
CA ARG A 216 -28.77 -28.08 -12.58
C ARG A 216 -28.39 -29.34 -13.37
N ILE A 217 -27.22 -29.37 -13.99
CA ILE A 217 -26.75 -30.56 -14.73
C ILE A 217 -26.34 -31.67 -13.78
N LEU A 218 -25.67 -31.35 -12.67
CA LEU A 218 -25.32 -32.34 -11.64
C LEU A 218 -26.55 -33.14 -11.18
N VAL A 219 -27.70 -32.48 -11.02
CA VAL A 219 -28.96 -33.12 -10.62
C VAL A 219 -29.68 -33.79 -11.79
N ARG A 220 -29.80 -33.13 -12.94
CA ARG A 220 -30.58 -33.61 -14.08
C ARG A 220 -29.90 -34.72 -14.88
N ASP A 221 -28.60 -34.61 -15.11
CA ASP A 221 -27.81 -35.54 -15.91
C ASP A 221 -26.34 -35.60 -15.43
N PRO A 222 -26.07 -36.35 -14.35
CA PRO A 222 -24.73 -36.49 -13.80
C PRO A 222 -23.73 -37.10 -14.78
N GLN A 223 -24.18 -37.93 -15.73
CA GLN A 223 -23.29 -38.59 -16.70
C GLN A 223 -22.80 -37.60 -17.75
N LYS A 224 -23.69 -36.73 -18.22
CA LYS A 224 -23.30 -35.60 -19.08
C LYS A 224 -22.27 -34.72 -18.38
N LEU A 225 -22.50 -34.35 -17.11
CA LEU A 225 -21.52 -33.55 -16.38
C LEU A 225 -20.16 -34.26 -16.30
N ARG A 226 -20.15 -35.55 -15.91
CA ARG A 226 -18.94 -36.39 -15.87
C ARG A 226 -18.17 -36.33 -17.19
N SER A 227 -18.85 -36.47 -18.33
CA SER A 227 -18.18 -36.41 -19.65
C SER A 227 -17.40 -35.11 -19.91
N VAL A 228 -17.80 -34.01 -19.27
CA VAL A 228 -17.15 -32.69 -19.39
C VAL A 228 -15.98 -32.54 -18.42
N ILE A 229 -16.08 -33.09 -17.20
CA ILE A 229 -15.07 -32.94 -16.12
C ILE A 229 -13.92 -33.96 -16.18
N ILE A 230 -14.01 -35.02 -16.99
CA ILE A 230 -13.01 -36.10 -17.01
C ILE A 230 -11.69 -35.66 -17.67
N PHE A 231 -10.75 -35.24 -16.81
CA PHE A 231 -9.39 -35.80 -16.68
C PHE A 231 -9.37 -36.66 -15.39
N PRO A 232 -8.39 -37.54 -15.13
CA PRO A 232 -8.43 -38.46 -13.99
C PRO A 232 -8.19 -37.69 -12.69
N LEU A 233 -9.24 -37.06 -12.17
CA LEU A 233 -9.29 -36.55 -10.81
C LEU A 233 -10.54 -37.16 -10.20
N GLN A 234 -10.34 -38.02 -9.20
CA GLN A 234 -11.40 -38.55 -8.36
C GLN A 234 -12.18 -37.38 -7.76
N PHE A 235 -13.33 -37.09 -8.34
CA PHE A 235 -14.34 -36.21 -7.76
C PHE A 235 -15.08 -37.01 -6.67
N ASN A 236 -14.49 -37.09 -5.48
CA ASN A 236 -15.29 -37.18 -4.26
C ASN A 236 -15.73 -35.75 -3.93
N ILE A 237 -16.83 -35.32 -4.55
CA ILE A 237 -17.57 -34.15 -4.07
C ILE A 237 -18.25 -34.62 -2.79
N PHE A 238 -17.70 -34.22 -1.64
CA PHE A 238 -18.47 -34.16 -0.40
C PHE A 238 -19.61 -33.15 -0.63
N LEU A 239 -20.75 -33.65 -1.11
CA LEU A 239 -22.03 -33.13 -0.66
C LEU A 239 -22.11 -33.52 0.83
N PRO A 240 -22.13 -32.59 1.80
CA PRO A 240 -22.77 -32.93 3.05
C PRO A 240 -24.23 -33.22 2.69
N LEU A 241 -24.62 -34.48 2.86
CA LEU A 241 -25.99 -34.92 3.00
C LEU A 241 -26.64 -34.15 4.16
N SER A 242 -27.07 -32.91 3.94
CA SER A 242 -28.13 -32.24 4.73
C SER A 242 -28.48 -30.88 4.11
N MET A 243 -29.22 -30.90 3.01
CA MET A 243 -30.26 -29.88 2.85
C MET A 243 -31.54 -30.48 3.42
N PRO A 244 -32.10 -29.95 4.52
CA PRO A 244 -33.45 -30.30 4.90
C PRO A 244 -34.38 -29.80 3.79
N CYS A 245 -35.29 -30.69 3.37
CA CYS A 245 -36.48 -30.26 2.65
C CYS A 245 -37.20 -29.22 3.51
N ILE A 246 -37.56 -28.07 2.91
CA ILE A 246 -38.88 -27.43 2.86
C ILE A 246 -38.75 -26.27 1.86
#